data_AF-A0A5E4L910-F1
#
_entry.id   AF-A0A5E4L910-F1
#
_cell.length_a   1.000
_cell.length_b   1.000
_cell.length_c   1.000
_cell.angle_alpha   90.00
_cell.angle_beta   90.00
_cell.angle_gamma   90.00
#
_symmetry.space_group_name_H-M   'P 1'
#
loop_
_entity.id
_entity.type
_entity.pdbx_description
1 polymer ?
#
loop_
_entity_poly.entity_id
_entity_poly.type
_entity_poly.pdbx_seq_one_letter_code
_entity_poly.pdbx_strand_id
1 'polypeptide(L)'
;MAEFSGFYKLPLEERLRRIREYAQLSEAEVSILKNAGALELAVADRMAENVVGVAHLPLGLGLNFRINGKECVIPMAIEEPSVIAAAGNGAKLCLPQGFTADADEPVMAGQVQVVGLKSGK
;
A
#
# COMPACT_ATOMS: atom_id res chain seq x y z
N MET A 1 7.68 -8.98 -13.95
CA MET A 1 7.76 -7.49 -14.06
C MET A 1 7.83 -6.89 -15.47
N ALA A 2 8.31 -7.59 -16.53
CA ALA A 2 8.31 -7.02 -17.89
C ALA A 2 6.91 -6.58 -18.38
N GLU A 3 5.86 -7.20 -17.85
CA GLU A 3 4.44 -6.89 -18.08
C GLU A 3 4.02 -5.46 -17.70
N PHE A 4 4.76 -4.80 -16.80
CA PHE A 4 4.50 -3.44 -16.36
C PHE A 4 5.37 -2.39 -17.08
N SER A 5 6.08 -2.80 -18.13
CA SER A 5 6.79 -1.85 -18.98
C SER A 5 5.84 -0.80 -19.57
N GLY A 6 6.20 0.47 -19.41
CA GLY A 6 5.39 1.60 -19.89
C GLY A 6 4.07 1.82 -19.15
N PHE A 7 3.85 1.21 -17.98
CA PHE A 7 2.57 1.25 -17.25
C PHE A 7 2.00 2.67 -17.05
N TYR A 8 2.85 3.63 -16.70
CA TYR A 8 2.46 5.03 -16.49
C TYR A 8 1.90 5.73 -17.75
N LYS A 9 2.23 5.23 -18.94
CA LYS A 9 1.74 5.75 -20.22
C LYS A 9 0.38 5.17 -20.61
N LEU A 10 -0.05 4.09 -19.97
CA LEU A 10 -1.29 3.40 -20.33
C LEU A 10 -2.51 4.19 -19.83
N PRO A 11 -3.65 4.10 -20.53
CA PRO A 11 -4.94 4.54 -19.99
C PRO A 11 -5.30 3.77 -18.71
N LEU A 12 -6.12 4.37 -17.83
CA LEU A 12 -6.52 3.78 -16.56
C LEU A 12 -7.15 2.38 -16.72
N GLU A 13 -8.03 2.20 -17.69
CA GLU A 13 -8.69 0.91 -17.96
C GLU A 13 -7.68 -0.21 -18.29
N GLU A 14 -6.65 0.11 -19.07
CA GLU A 14 -5.59 -0.83 -19.41
C GLU A 14 -4.68 -1.13 -18.21
N ARG A 15 -4.44 -0.13 -17.35
CA ARG A 15 -3.74 -0.35 -16.08
C ARG A 15 -4.51 -1.31 -15.18
N LEU A 16 -5.82 -1.11 -15.04
CA LEU A 16 -6.69 -1.96 -14.24
C LEU A 16 -6.77 -3.38 -14.80
N ARG A 17 -6.84 -3.53 -16.14
CA ARG A 17 -6.80 -4.84 -16.79
C ARG A 17 -5.52 -5.61 -16.46
N ARG A 18 -4.35 -4.97 -16.58
CA ARG A 18 -3.07 -5.61 -16.24
C ARG A 18 -2.96 -5.99 -14.78
N ILE A 19 -3.47 -5.15 -13.88
CA ILE A 19 -3.46 -5.43 -12.44
C ILE A 19 -4.41 -6.56 -12.07
N ARG A 20 -5.58 -6.60 -12.70
CA ARG A 20 -6.50 -7.71 -12.57
C ARG A 20 -5.85 -9.02 -13.00
N GLU A 21 -5.21 -9.05 -14.17
CA GLU A 21 -4.53 -10.24 -14.70
C GLU A 21 -3.38 -10.68 -13.76
N TYR A 22 -2.57 -9.72 -13.30
CA TYR A 22 -1.43 -9.98 -12.41
C TYR A 22 -1.85 -10.49 -11.02
N ALA A 23 -2.79 -9.80 -10.37
CA ALA A 23 -3.24 -10.11 -9.02
C ALA A 23 -4.43 -11.09 -8.98
N GLN A 24 -4.85 -11.60 -10.14
CA GLN A 24 -5.99 -12.52 -10.31
C GLN A 24 -7.28 -11.99 -9.67
N LEU A 25 -7.53 -10.68 -9.83
CA LEU A 25 -8.69 -10.03 -9.24
C LEU A 25 -9.97 -10.44 -9.96
N SER A 26 -11.03 -10.62 -9.17
CA SER A 26 -12.40 -10.74 -9.64
C SER A 26 -12.92 -9.42 -10.22
N GLU A 27 -14.01 -9.47 -10.99
CA GLU A 27 -14.68 -8.26 -11.48
C GLU A 27 -15.17 -7.37 -10.34
N ALA A 28 -15.61 -7.97 -9.23
CA ALA A 28 -16.05 -7.24 -8.05
C ALA A 28 -14.89 -6.44 -7.44
N GLU A 29 -13.71 -7.04 -7.32
CA GLU A 29 -12.52 -6.36 -6.79
C GLU A 29 -12.01 -5.24 -7.72
N VAL A 30 -12.06 -5.44 -9.03
CA VAL A 30 -11.75 -4.37 -9.99
C VAL A 30 -12.76 -3.23 -9.89
N SER A 31 -14.04 -3.54 -9.67
CA SER A 31 -15.08 -2.54 -9.46
C SER A 31 -14.82 -1.71 -8.20
N ILE A 32 -14.33 -2.32 -7.12
CA ILE A 32 -13.89 -1.63 -5.91
C ILE A 32 -12.78 -0.62 -6.22
N LEU A 33 -11.76 -1.01 -6.99
CA LEU A 33 -10.65 -0.10 -7.36
C LEU A 33 -11.11 1.11 -8.19
N LYS A 34 -12.18 0.96 -8.98
CA LYS A 34 -12.79 2.06 -9.75
C LYS A 34 -13.68 2.96 -8.90
N ASN A 35 -14.18 2.45 -7.79
CA ASN A 35 -15.11 3.17 -6.93
C ASN A 35 -14.34 4.14 -6.02
N ALA A 36 -14.38 5.42 -6.37
CA ALA A 36 -13.79 6.47 -5.53
C ALA A 36 -14.38 6.50 -4.10
N GLY A 37 -15.56 5.94 -3.87
CA GLY A 37 -16.20 5.75 -2.55
C GLY A 37 -16.29 4.28 -2.11
N ALA A 38 -15.25 3.48 -2.35
CA ALA A 38 -15.22 2.06 -1.96
C ALA A 38 -15.47 1.80 -0.47
N LEU A 39 -15.17 2.77 0.40
CA LEU A 39 -15.50 2.70 1.82
C LEU A 39 -16.93 3.22 2.04
N GLU A 40 -17.84 2.32 2.41
CA GLU A 40 -19.23 2.68 2.70
C GLU A 40 -19.34 3.61 3.92
N LEU A 41 -20.21 4.62 3.86
CA LEU A 41 -20.42 5.57 4.96
C LEU A 41 -20.84 4.89 6.26
N ALA A 42 -21.64 3.81 6.19
CA ALA A 42 -22.05 3.05 7.37
C ALA A 42 -20.89 2.27 8.03
N VAL A 43 -19.81 1.99 7.29
CA VAL A 43 -18.58 1.42 7.83
C VAL A 43 -17.74 2.55 8.42
N ALA A 44 -17.59 3.66 7.71
CA ALA A 44 -16.87 4.84 8.21
C ALA A 44 -17.46 5.36 9.54
N ASP A 45 -18.79 5.43 9.67
CA ASP A 45 -19.50 5.85 10.88
C ASP A 45 -19.23 4.94 12.10
N ARG A 46 -18.82 3.69 11.87
CA ARG A 46 -18.39 2.77 12.93
C ARG A 46 -16.90 2.87 13.26
N MET A 47 -16.10 3.51 12.40
CA MET A 47 -14.65 3.64 12.56
C MET A 47 -14.25 4.87 13.38
N ALA A 48 -15.07 5.94 13.38
CA ALA A 48 -14.75 7.20 14.04
C ALA A 48 -16.02 7.95 14.49
N GLU A 49 -15.86 8.95 15.36
CA GLU A 49 -16.96 9.79 15.84
C GLU A 49 -17.32 10.92 14.86
N ASN A 50 -18.61 11.31 14.84
CA ASN A 50 -19.13 12.47 14.09
C ASN A 50 -18.81 12.45 12.57
N VAL A 51 -18.87 11.27 11.96
CA VAL A 51 -18.58 11.09 10.53
C VAL A 51 -19.64 11.75 9.67
N VAL A 52 -19.21 12.61 8.74
CA VAL A 52 -20.06 13.27 7.74
C VAL A 52 -19.63 12.97 6.30
N GLY A 53 -18.59 12.16 6.11
CA GLY A 53 -18.01 11.85 4.81
C GLY A 53 -16.70 11.07 4.91
N VAL A 54 -16.10 10.81 3.75
CA VAL A 54 -14.79 10.13 3.62
C VAL A 54 -13.86 11.03 2.80
N ALA A 55 -12.60 11.12 3.21
CA ALA A 55 -11.54 11.76 2.44
C ALA A 55 -10.76 10.72 1.63
N HIS A 56 -10.41 11.04 0.39
CA HIS A 56 -9.75 10.11 -0.53
C HIS A 56 -8.34 10.56 -0.87
N LEU A 57 -7.43 9.60 -1.04
CA LEU A 57 -6.09 9.81 -1.58
C LEU A 57 -5.94 9.04 -2.91
N PRO A 58 -5.19 9.58 -3.90
CA PRO A 58 -4.86 8.83 -5.09
C PRO A 58 -4.15 7.53 -4.75
N LEU A 59 -4.64 6.42 -5.30
CA LEU A 59 -4.01 5.10 -5.19
C LEU A 59 -3.25 4.80 -6.48
N GLY A 60 -1.93 4.64 -6.38
CA GLY A 60 -1.10 4.15 -7.47
C GLY A 60 -0.23 2.97 -7.02
N LEU A 61 0.71 2.58 -7.88
CA LEU A 61 1.48 1.35 -7.70
C LEU A 61 2.98 1.61 -7.87
N GLY A 62 3.75 1.28 -6.84
CA GLY A 62 5.19 1.12 -6.90
C GLY A 62 5.53 -0.19 -7.63
N LEU A 63 6.24 -0.07 -8.74
CA LEU A 63 6.59 -1.18 -9.63
C LEU A 63 8.08 -1.52 -9.54
N ASN A 64 8.49 -2.65 -10.13
CA ASN A 64 9.88 -3.12 -10.21
C ASN A 64 10.49 -3.60 -8.89
N PHE A 65 9.70 -3.76 -7.83
CA PHE A 65 10.24 -4.30 -6.58
C PHE A 65 10.48 -5.81 -6.71
N ARG A 66 11.66 -6.23 -6.26
CA ARG A 66 11.99 -7.64 -6.02
C ARG A 66 12.56 -7.76 -4.63
N ILE A 67 11.84 -8.36 -3.70
CA ILE A 67 12.23 -8.46 -2.28
C ILE A 67 12.41 -9.94 -1.95
N ASN A 68 13.59 -10.33 -1.45
CA ASN A 68 13.95 -11.72 -1.15
C ASN A 68 13.68 -12.66 -2.35
N GLY A 69 14.03 -12.19 -3.55
CA GLY A 69 13.82 -12.92 -4.81
C GLY A 69 12.39 -12.95 -5.34
N LYS A 70 11.40 -12.38 -4.63
CA LYS A 70 10.00 -12.34 -5.04
C LYS A 70 9.65 -11.00 -5.68
N GLU A 71 9.05 -11.03 -6.87
CA GLU A 71 8.53 -9.81 -7.51
C GLU A 71 7.30 -9.30 -6.75
N CYS A 72 7.24 -7.99 -6.49
CA CYS A 72 6.20 -7.35 -5.70
C CYS A 72 5.68 -6.10 -6.40
N VAL A 73 4.36 -5.94 -6.43
CA VAL A 73 3.68 -4.68 -6.78
C VAL A 73 3.22 -4.05 -5.47
N ILE A 74 3.61 -2.80 -5.22
CA ILE A 74 3.37 -2.12 -3.94
C ILE A 74 2.24 -1.09 -4.11
N PRO A 75 1.08 -1.23 -3.45
CA PRO A 75 0.06 -0.19 -3.45
C PRO A 75 0.53 1.03 -2.65
N MET A 76 0.32 2.22 -3.20
CA MET A 76 0.76 3.49 -2.62
C MET A 76 -0.38 4.51 -2.67
N ALA A 77 -0.90 4.92 -1.51
CA ALA A 77 -1.89 5.98 -1.38
C ALA A 77 -1.20 7.29 -1.02
N ILE A 78 -1.04 8.20 -1.98
CA ILE A 78 -0.28 9.46 -1.82
C ILE A 78 -0.74 10.50 -2.85
N GLU A 79 -0.77 11.78 -2.47
CA GLU A 79 -1.14 12.91 -3.33
C GLU A 79 0.05 13.56 -4.04
N GLU A 80 1.25 13.40 -3.49
CA GLU A 80 2.45 14.06 -3.99
C GLU A 80 2.88 13.50 -5.37
N PRO A 81 2.96 14.34 -6.41
CA PRO A 81 3.46 13.93 -7.71
C PRO A 81 4.87 13.35 -7.64
N SER A 82 5.19 12.44 -8.55
CA SER A 82 6.51 11.82 -8.70
C SER A 82 6.94 10.82 -7.62
N VAL A 83 6.35 10.79 -6.42
CA VAL A 83 6.74 9.84 -5.35
C VAL A 83 6.68 8.38 -5.83
N ILE A 84 5.55 7.99 -6.42
CA ILE A 84 5.35 6.63 -6.95
C ILE A 84 6.34 6.32 -8.09
N ALA A 85 6.60 7.31 -8.95
CA ALA A 85 7.53 7.16 -10.07
C ALA A 85 8.98 7.02 -9.58
N ALA A 86 9.38 7.81 -8.58
CA ALA A 86 10.70 7.76 -7.97
C ALA A 86 10.93 6.43 -7.26
N ALA A 87 9.96 5.95 -6.48
CA ALA A 87 10.01 4.64 -5.84
C ALA A 87 10.20 3.51 -6.88
N GLY A 88 9.39 3.53 -7.95
CA GLY A 88 9.50 2.53 -9.01
C GLY A 88 10.81 2.60 -9.81
N ASN A 89 11.36 3.80 -10.01
CA ASN A 89 12.66 3.98 -10.67
C ASN A 89 13.80 3.49 -9.77
N GLY A 90 13.78 3.82 -8.47
CA GLY A 90 14.74 3.32 -7.49
C GLY A 90 14.75 1.79 -7.44
N ALA A 91 13.57 1.18 -7.36
CA ALA A 91 13.44 -0.28 -7.40
C ALA A 91 14.00 -0.88 -8.70
N LYS A 92 13.75 -0.23 -9.84
CA LYS A 92 14.30 -0.64 -11.14
C LYS A 92 15.83 -0.64 -11.17
N LEU A 93 16.48 0.33 -10.54
CA LEU A 93 17.95 0.38 -10.43
C LEU A 93 18.49 -0.80 -9.62
N CYS A 94 17.76 -1.23 -8.58
CA CYS A 94 18.15 -2.36 -7.73
C CYS A 94 17.88 -3.73 -8.37
N LEU A 95 17.05 -3.84 -9.42
CA LEU A 95 16.58 -5.11 -10.00
C LEU A 95 17.62 -6.19 -10.29
N PRO A 96 18.88 -5.92 -10.70
CA PRO A 96 19.85 -7.00 -10.93
C PRO A 96 19.98 -7.93 -9.72
N GLN A 97 19.94 -7.38 -8.51
CA GLN A 97 19.99 -8.13 -7.24
C GLN A 97 18.63 -8.11 -6.53
N GLY A 98 17.89 -7.01 -6.58
CA GLY A 98 16.69 -6.74 -5.80
C GLY A 98 17.04 -6.20 -4.42
N PHE A 99 16.10 -6.31 -3.49
CA PHE A 99 16.26 -6.00 -2.09
C PHE A 99 16.30 -7.31 -1.28
N THR A 100 17.10 -7.31 -0.23
CA THR A 100 17.09 -8.33 0.82
C THR A 100 16.54 -7.70 2.09
N ALA A 101 15.60 -8.38 2.73
CA ALA A 101 14.97 -7.89 3.96
C ALA A 101 14.68 -9.05 4.92
N ASP A 102 14.82 -8.79 6.21
CA ASP A 102 14.40 -9.64 7.32
C ASP A 102 13.57 -8.81 8.31
N ALA A 103 12.94 -9.49 9.27
CA ALA A 103 12.14 -8.85 10.31
C ALA A 103 12.28 -9.66 11.60
N ASP A 104 12.37 -8.94 12.73
CA ASP A 104 12.34 -9.52 14.06
C ASP A 104 10.93 -10.10 14.38
N GLU A 105 10.82 -10.80 15.51
CA GLU A 105 9.53 -11.26 16.01
C GLU A 105 8.55 -10.09 16.23
N PRO A 106 7.26 -10.24 15.91
CA PRO A 106 6.27 -9.16 16.00
C PRO A 106 5.81 -8.93 17.46
N VAL A 107 6.74 -8.52 18.32
CA VAL A 107 6.52 -8.28 19.74
C VAL A 107 6.15 -6.82 19.98
N MET A 108 5.02 -6.59 20.65
CA MET A 108 4.53 -5.25 21.00
C MET A 108 4.85 -4.91 22.45
N ALA A 109 5.25 -3.66 22.71
CA ALA A 109 5.46 -3.16 24.06
C ALA A 109 4.17 -2.55 24.63
N GLY A 110 3.73 -3.04 25.79
CA GLY A 110 2.72 -2.40 26.63
C GLY A 110 3.39 -1.76 27.84
N GLN A 111 3.10 -0.50 28.13
CA GLN A 111 3.73 0.23 29.22
C GLN A 111 2.74 0.50 30.34
N VAL A 112 3.14 0.21 31.59
CA VAL A 112 2.42 0.58 32.80
C VAL A 112 3.30 1.51 33.62
N GLN A 113 2.87 2.76 33.77
CA GLN A 113 3.56 3.71 34.62
C GLN A 113 3.19 3.48 36.09
N VAL A 114 4.18 3.14 36.92
CA VAL A 114 4.01 3.04 38.37
C VAL A 114 4.68 4.25 39.03
N VAL A 115 3.92 4.97 39.85
CA VAL A 115 4.37 6.16 40.58
C VAL A 115 4.23 5.97 42.08
N GLY A 116 4.98 6.75 42.88
CA GLY A 116 4.84 6.74 44.34
C GLY A 116 5.45 5.52 45.05
N LEU A 117 6.34 4.78 44.38
CA LEU A 117 7.09 3.70 45.01
C LEU A 117 8.07 4.28 46.03
N LYS A 118 7.93 3.86 47.29
CA LYS A 118 8.99 4.04 48.28
C LYS A 118 10.10 3.03 47.94
N SER A 119 11.36 3.47 47.97
CA SER A 119 12.49 2.55 47.92
C SER A 119 12.34 1.52 49.03
N GLY A 120 12.47 0.23 48.70
CA GLY A 120 12.58 -0.81 49.72
C GLY A 120 13.73 -0.50 50.68
N LYS A 121 13.58 -0.87 51.96
CA LYS A 121 14.65 -0.72 52.97
C LYS A 121 15.97 -1.31 52.51
#